data_AF-A0A843HSD8-F1
#
_entry.id   AF-A0A843HSD8-F1
#
_cell.length_a   1.000
_cell.length_b   1.000
_cell.length_c   1.000
_cell.angle_alpha   90.00
_cell.angle_beta   90.00
_cell.angle_gamma   90.00
#
_symmetry.space_group_name_H-M   'P 1'
#
loop_
_entity.id
_entity.type
_entity.pdbx_description
1 polymer ?
#
loop_
_entity_poly.entity_id
_entity_poly.type
_entity_poly.pdbx_seq_one_letter_code
_entity_poly.pdbx_strand_id
1 'polypeptide(L)'
;MAGAKDKIIALWLHIWLKRIAKRYPDFFEQILKDVIDSDKAQTIMRARYLQRLKFKQIPDVVNLELRQVYKIHQDVIKHIINL
;
A
#
# COMPACT_ATOMS: atom_id res chain seq x y z
N MET A 1 12.05 -1.29 16.27
CA MET A 1 11.01 -0.23 16.31
C MET A 1 11.31 0.76 15.19
N ALA A 2 10.33 1.10 14.34
CA ALA A 2 10.54 2.10 13.29
C ALA A 2 10.84 3.47 13.93
N GLY A 3 11.90 4.12 13.50
CA GLY A 3 12.33 5.42 14.04
C GLY A 3 11.32 6.52 13.72
N ALA A 4 11.41 7.66 14.42
CA ALA A 4 10.57 8.82 14.11
C ALA A 4 10.68 9.24 12.63
N LYS A 5 11.88 9.13 12.06
CA LYS A 5 12.17 9.35 10.63
C LYS A 5 11.33 8.45 9.72
N ASP A 6 11.31 7.13 9.96
CA ASP A 6 10.58 6.18 9.12
C ASP A 6 9.07 6.43 9.14
N LYS A 7 8.55 6.84 10.29
CA LYS A 7 7.13 7.22 10.43
C LYS A 7 6.78 8.44 9.59
N ILE A 8 7.66 9.45 9.56
CA ILE A 8 7.49 10.65 8.73
C ILE A 8 7.54 10.27 7.26
N ILE A 9 8.52 9.47 6.85
CA ILE A 9 8.65 9.01 5.46
C ILE A 9 7.41 8.20 5.04
N ALA A 10 6.95 7.27 5.87
CA ALA A 10 5.74 6.48 5.60
C ALA A 10 4.49 7.36 5.45
N LEU A 11 4.36 8.43 6.24
CA LEU A 11 3.26 9.39 6.14
C LEU A 11 3.32 10.15 4.80
N TRP A 12 4.49 10.67 4.43
CA TRP A 12 4.67 11.34 3.14
C TRP A 12 4.41 10.40 1.97
N LEU A 13 4.91 9.18 2.03
CA LEU A 13 4.66 8.15 1.04
C LEU A 13 3.16 7.85 0.92
N HIS A 14 2.43 7.74 2.04
CA HIS A 14 0.97 7.59 2.01
C HIS A 14 0.25 8.72 1.28
N ILE A 15 0.65 9.96 1.54
CA ILE A 15 0.07 11.13 0.87
C ILE A 15 0.39 11.10 -0.62
N TRP A 16 1.63 10.77 -0.98
CA TRP A 16 2.08 10.67 -2.36
C TRP A 16 1.35 9.56 -3.13
N LEU A 17 1.29 8.33 -2.59
CA LEU A 17 0.57 7.20 -3.19
C LEU A 17 -0.91 7.53 -3.40
N LYS A 18 -1.57 8.18 -2.43
CA LYS A 18 -2.96 8.64 -2.59
C LYS A 18 -3.13 9.65 -3.72
N ARG A 19 -2.19 10.59 -3.85
CA ARG A 19 -2.24 11.62 -4.90
C ARG A 19 -2.02 11.01 -6.27
N ILE A 20 -1.05 10.12 -6.43
CA ILE A 20 -0.77 9.44 -7.69
C ILE A 20 -1.92 8.53 -8.08
N ALA A 21 -2.38 7.65 -7.20
CA ALA A 21 -3.51 6.77 -7.49
C ALA A 21 -4.77 7.55 -7.93
N LYS A 22 -4.98 8.76 -7.41
CA LYS A 22 -6.07 9.64 -7.82
C LYS A 22 -5.85 10.32 -9.19
N ARG A 23 -4.63 10.80 -9.47
CA ARG A 23 -4.35 11.66 -10.63
C ARG A 23 -3.84 10.89 -11.86
N TYR A 24 -3.17 9.76 -11.61
CA TYR A 24 -2.52 8.92 -12.61
C TYR A 24 -2.71 7.43 -12.23
N PRO A 25 -3.94 6.89 -12.32
CA PRO A 25 -4.25 5.53 -11.89
C PRO A 25 -3.46 4.47 -12.66
N ASP A 26 -3.25 4.65 -13.98
CA ASP A 26 -2.50 3.68 -14.80
C ASP A 26 -1.01 3.66 -14.43
N PHE A 27 -0.43 4.83 -14.19
CA PHE A 27 0.94 4.94 -13.70
C PHE A 27 1.10 4.30 -12.32
N PHE A 28 0.11 4.49 -11.43
CA PHE A 28 0.10 3.82 -10.14
C PHE A 28 0.07 2.29 -10.28
N GLU A 29 -0.78 1.76 -11.15
CA GLU A 29 -0.83 0.32 -11.45
C GLU A 29 0.51 -0.21 -11.97
N GLN A 30 1.20 0.56 -12.81
CA GLN A 30 2.52 0.20 -13.29
C GLN A 30 3.55 0.15 -12.14
N ILE A 31 3.56 1.16 -11.26
CA ILE A 31 4.41 1.12 -10.05
C ILE A 31 4.14 -0.13 -9.22
N LEU A 32 2.86 -0.51 -9.01
CA LEU A 32 2.56 -1.71 -8.23
C LEU A 32 3.13 -2.98 -8.88
N LYS A 33 3.09 -3.09 -10.20
CA LYS A 33 3.62 -4.25 -10.93
C LYS A 33 5.14 -4.30 -10.91
N ASP A 34 5.78 -3.15 -11.00
CA ASP A 34 7.25 -3.06 -11.09
C ASP A 34 7.92 -3.17 -9.72
N VAL A 35 7.23 -2.77 -8.64
CA VAL A 35 7.80 -2.68 -7.29
C VAL A 35 7.31 -3.79 -6.35
N ILE A 36 6.17 -4.42 -6.64
CA ILE A 36 5.55 -5.37 -5.71
C ILE A 36 5.29 -6.69 -6.42
N ASP A 37 6.10 -7.70 -6.13
CA ASP A 37 6.00 -9.02 -6.78
C ASP A 37 4.75 -9.81 -6.37
N SER A 38 4.18 -9.54 -5.20
CA SER A 38 3.07 -10.32 -4.68
C SER A 38 1.71 -9.78 -5.15
N ASP A 39 0.96 -10.60 -5.89
CA ASP A 39 -0.42 -10.27 -6.33
C ASP A 39 -1.35 -9.88 -5.18
N LYS A 40 -1.21 -10.55 -4.03
CA LYS A 40 -1.99 -10.22 -2.83
C LYS A 40 -1.61 -8.83 -2.30
N ALA A 41 -0.32 -8.53 -2.25
CA ALA A 41 0.15 -7.22 -1.82
C ALA A 41 -0.27 -6.12 -2.80
N GLN A 42 -0.17 -6.36 -4.11
CA GLN A 42 -0.70 -5.46 -5.13
C GLN A 42 -2.20 -5.23 -4.91
N THR A 43 -2.99 -6.28 -4.69
CA THR A 43 -4.44 -6.16 -4.46
C THR A 43 -4.76 -5.34 -3.21
N ILE A 44 -4.03 -5.53 -2.11
CA ILE A 44 -4.17 -4.71 -0.89
C ILE A 44 -3.86 -3.23 -1.19
N MET A 45 -2.82 -2.94 -1.95
CA MET A 45 -2.46 -1.57 -2.33
C MET A 45 -3.48 -0.94 -3.27
N ARG A 46 -3.99 -1.68 -4.27
CA ARG A 46 -5.09 -1.25 -5.15
C ARG A 46 -6.34 -0.93 -4.34
N ALA A 47 -6.77 -1.85 -3.48
CA ALA A 47 -7.90 -1.68 -2.60
C ALA A 47 -7.76 -0.42 -1.73
N ARG A 48 -6.55 -0.18 -1.20
CA ARG A 48 -6.30 0.96 -0.31
C ARG A 48 -6.23 2.30 -1.04
N TYR A 49 -5.56 2.39 -2.18
CA TYR A 49 -5.22 3.67 -2.81
C TYR A 49 -6.05 4.00 -4.05
N LEU A 50 -6.36 3.02 -4.89
CA LEU A 50 -7.22 3.21 -6.08
C LEU A 50 -8.69 3.16 -5.67
N GLN A 51 -9.12 2.07 -5.02
CA GLN A 51 -10.51 1.88 -4.61
C GLN A 51 -10.87 2.65 -3.32
N ARG A 52 -9.86 3.17 -2.61
CA ARG A 52 -9.99 3.99 -1.39
C ARG A 52 -10.72 3.30 -0.24
N LEU A 53 -10.66 1.97 -0.18
CA LEU A 53 -11.25 1.19 0.91
C LEU A 53 -10.55 1.50 2.24
N LYS A 54 -11.33 1.49 3.33
CA LYS A 54 -10.78 1.49 4.68
C LYS A 54 -10.17 0.12 4.97
N PHE A 55 -9.12 0.06 5.79
CA PHE A 55 -8.46 -1.21 6.14
C PHE A 55 -9.43 -2.30 6.60
N LYS A 56 -10.47 -1.94 7.36
CA LYS A 56 -11.50 -2.89 7.82
C LYS A 56 -12.33 -3.55 6.71
N GLN A 57 -12.30 -3.04 5.49
CA GLN A 57 -13.04 -3.54 4.33
C GLN A 57 -12.17 -4.36 3.37
N ILE A 58 -10.84 -4.28 3.51
CA ILE A 58 -9.90 -4.99 2.64
C ILE A 58 -9.87 -6.51 2.91
N PRO A 59 -9.99 -7.00 4.16
CA PRO A 59 -10.10 -8.43 4.45
C PRO A 59 -11.06 -9.19 3.52
N ASP A 60 -12.24 -8.62 3.27
CA ASP A 60 -13.28 -9.22 2.44
C ASP A 60 -12.88 -9.33 0.96
N VAL A 61 -11.97 -8.46 0.51
CA VAL A 61 -11.47 -8.42 -0.88
C VAL A 61 -10.38 -9.48 -1.12
N VAL A 62 -9.52 -9.72 -0.12
CA VAL A 62 -8.34 -10.59 -0.28
C VAL A 62 -8.44 -11.91 0.48
N ASN A 63 -9.55 -12.14 1.18
CA ASN A 63 -9.80 -13.29 2.04
C ASN A 63 -8.64 -13.55 3.03
N LEU A 64 -8.27 -12.50 3.77
CA LEU A 64 -7.22 -12.53 4.80
C LEU A 64 -7.71 -11.87 6.09
N GLU A 65 -7.13 -12.26 7.21
CA GLU A 65 -7.39 -11.55 8.46
C GLU A 65 -6.88 -10.11 8.41
N LEU A 66 -7.57 -9.20 9.10
CA LEU A 66 -7.18 -7.78 9.17
C LEU A 66 -5.72 -7.58 9.62
N ARG A 67 -5.24 -8.41 10.56
CA ARG A 67 -3.84 -8.37 11.02
C ARG A 67 -2.86 -8.70 9.89
N GLN A 68 -3.18 -9.68 9.05
CA GLN A 68 -2.35 -10.05 7.90
C GLN A 68 -2.36 -8.95 6.85
N VAL A 69 -3.53 -8.34 6.58
CA VAL A 69 -3.64 -7.18 5.67
C VAL A 69 -2.75 -6.02 6.12
N TYR A 70 -2.80 -5.67 7.42
CA TYR A 70 -1.94 -4.62 7.97
C TYR A 70 -0.46 -4.97 7.86
N LYS A 71 -0.10 -6.23 8.15
CA LYS A 71 1.30 -6.67 8.08
C LYS A 71 1.83 -6.57 6.65
N ILE A 72 1.11 -7.14 5.67
CA ILE A 72 1.49 -7.10 4.25
C ILE A 72 1.62 -5.65 3.77
N HIS A 73 0.63 -4.80 4.10
CA HIS A 73 0.69 -3.39 3.74
C HIS A 73 1.90 -2.67 4.36
N GLN A 74 2.20 -2.90 5.63
CA GLN A 74 3.38 -2.32 6.28
C GLN A 74 4.68 -2.82 5.65
N ASP A 75 4.75 -4.09 5.29
CA ASP A 75 5.94 -4.68 4.67
C ASP A 75 6.16 -4.10 3.26
N VAL A 76 5.11 -3.86 2.47
CA VAL A 76 5.18 -3.12 1.21
C VAL A 76 5.70 -1.69 1.42
N ILE A 77 5.15 -0.96 2.41
CA ILE A 77 5.58 0.41 2.68
C ILE A 77 7.05 0.45 3.08
N LYS A 78 7.50 -0.48 3.93
CA LYS A 78 8.92 -0.59 4.29
C LYS A 78 9.78 -0.95 3.09
N HIS A 79 9.31 -1.85 2.22
CA HIS A 79 10.03 -2.19 1.01
C HIS A 79 10.24 -0.95 0.15
N ILE A 80 9.18 -0.19 -0.14
CA ILE A 80 9.25 1.04 -0.94
C ILE A 80 10.17 2.10 -0.30
N ILE A 81 10.19 2.22 1.03
CA ILE A 81 11.08 3.17 1.72
C ILE A 81 12.56 2.79 1.59
N ASN A 82 12.87 1.51 1.42
CA ASN A 82 14.24 0.97 1.36
C ASN A 82 14.70 0.62 -0.06
N LEU A 83 13.92 0.96 -1.10
CA LEU A 83 14.36 0.95 -2.50
C LEU A 83 15.35 2.09 -2.75
#